data_AF-A0A368H6V5-F1
#
_entry.id   AF-A0A368H6V5-F1
#
_cell.length_a   1.000
_cell.length_b   1.000
_cell.length_c   1.000
_cell.angle_alpha   90.00
_cell.angle_beta   90.00
_cell.angle_gamma   90.00
#
_symmetry.space_group_name_H-M   'P 1'
#
loop_
_entity.id
_entity.type
_entity.pdbx_description
1 polymer ?
#
loop_
_entity_poly.entity_id
_entity_poly.type
_entity_poly.pdbx_seq_one_letter_code
_entity_poly.pdbx_strand_id
1 'polypeptide(L)'
;MLVYDEDYNSKQCDSDKSYNAVVVMVSPDEISIHFSGNKTYCDDLGECPFYEAANITVHNYEFCTGKHDLALIELKENIAETLATPICMPSEDLMLDNVLFSAGWGKDCEFALLFF
;
A
#
# COMPACT_ATOMS: atom_id res chain seq x y z
N MET A 1 -7.14 -8.08 -3.18
CA MET A 1 -5.81 -8.68 -3.38
C MET A 1 -5.44 -8.49 -4.83
N LEU A 2 -4.41 -7.68 -5.13
CA LEU A 2 -3.85 -7.62 -6.49
C LEU A 2 -3.46 -9.06 -6.87
N VAL A 3 -3.99 -9.58 -7.96
CA VAL A 3 -3.48 -10.84 -8.52
C VAL A 3 -2.18 -10.49 -9.22
N TYR A 4 -1.10 -10.43 -8.44
CA TYR A 4 0.25 -10.24 -8.96
C TYR A 4 0.68 -11.55 -9.64
N ASP A 5 0.43 -11.64 -10.94
CA ASP A 5 0.94 -12.74 -11.78
C ASP A 5 2.32 -12.35 -12.29
N GLU A 6 3.34 -12.74 -11.53
CA GLU A 6 4.76 -12.47 -11.82
C GLU A 6 5.17 -12.96 -13.22
N ASP A 7 4.67 -14.11 -13.65
CA ASP A 7 5.01 -14.74 -14.92
C ASP A 7 4.40 -14.00 -16.12
N TYR A 8 3.13 -13.61 -16.02
CA TYR A 8 2.45 -12.81 -17.05
C TYR A 8 3.10 -11.44 -17.20
N ASN A 9 3.41 -10.83 -16.07
CA ASN A 9 4.00 -9.51 -15.97
C ASN A 9 5.45 -9.46 -16.48
N SER A 10 6.27 -10.47 -16.17
CA SER A 10 7.63 -10.56 -16.74
C SER A 10 7.56 -10.66 -18.26
N LYS A 11 6.67 -11.51 -18.80
CA LYS A 11 6.50 -11.68 -20.25
C LYS A 11 6.02 -10.40 -20.95
N GLN A 12 5.24 -9.57 -20.27
CA GLN A 12 4.83 -8.24 -20.78
C GLN A 12 6.01 -7.29 -20.94
N CYS A 13 6.99 -7.36 -20.04
CA CYS A 13 8.17 -6.52 -20.07
C CYS A 13 9.24 -7.02 -21.03
N ASP A 14 9.28 -8.33 -21.27
CA ASP A 14 10.17 -8.97 -22.25
C ASP A 14 9.64 -8.90 -23.69
N SER A 15 8.33 -8.69 -23.88
CA SER A 15 7.73 -8.34 -25.17
C SER A 15 7.70 -6.82 -25.34
N ASP A 16 7.58 -6.30 -26.56
CA ASP A 16 7.51 -4.85 -26.88
C ASP A 16 6.23 -4.16 -26.33
N LYS A 17 5.77 -4.50 -25.12
CA LYS A 17 4.51 -4.06 -24.52
C LYS A 17 3.30 -4.40 -25.41
N SER A 18 3.38 -5.47 -26.21
CA SER A 18 2.32 -5.87 -27.16
C SER A 18 1.05 -6.38 -26.47
N TYR A 19 1.16 -6.70 -25.19
CA TYR A 19 0.04 -6.99 -24.32
C TYR A 19 -0.27 -5.70 -23.54
N ASN A 20 -1.54 -5.33 -23.45
CA ASN A 20 -1.93 -4.24 -22.56
C ASN A 20 -1.69 -4.73 -21.13
N ALA A 21 -0.73 -4.15 -20.40
CA ALA A 21 -0.64 -4.37 -18.96
C ALA A 21 -1.99 -3.93 -18.38
N VAL A 22 -2.81 -4.88 -17.99
CA VAL A 22 -4.02 -4.59 -17.24
C VAL A 22 -3.52 -4.26 -15.83
N VAL A 23 -3.10 -3.02 -15.63
CA VAL A 23 -3.04 -2.45 -14.28
C VAL A 23 -4.49 -2.44 -13.81
N VAL A 24 -4.92 -3.55 -13.18
CA VAL A 24 -6.25 -3.63 -12.59
C VAL A 24 -6.21 -2.70 -11.39
N MET A 25 -6.69 -1.47 -11.59
CA MET A 25 -6.98 -0.59 -10.48
C MET A 25 -8.06 -1.28 -9.65
N VAL A 26 -7.72 -1.62 -8.41
CA VAL A 26 -8.66 -2.13 -7.42
C VAL A 26 -9.76 -1.07 -7.23
N SER A 27 -11.02 -1.50 -7.13
CA SER A 27 -12.10 -0.55 -6.86
C SER A 27 -11.95 0.02 -5.44
N PRO A 28 -12.19 1.32 -5.20
CA PRO A 28 -12.19 1.88 -3.85
C PRO A 28 -13.05 1.09 -2.86
N ASP A 29 -14.20 0.55 -3.31
CA ASP A 29 -15.12 -0.24 -2.48
C ASP A 29 -14.55 -1.63 -2.08
N GLU A 30 -13.43 -2.06 -2.66
CA GLU A 30 -12.73 -3.30 -2.32
C GLU A 30 -11.59 -3.07 -1.30
N ILE A 31 -11.37 -1.84 -0.84
CA ILE A 31 -10.31 -1.47 0.11
C ILE A 31 -10.91 -1.04 1.45
N SER A 32 -10.48 -1.71 2.52
CA SER A 32 -10.70 -1.29 3.90
C SER A 32 -9.40 -0.79 4.54
N ILE A 33 -9.42 0.39 5.13
CA ILE A 33 -8.27 1.02 5.79
C ILE A 33 -8.44 0.93 7.30
N HIS A 34 -7.39 0.51 8.01
CA HIS A 34 -7.39 0.39 9.47
C HIS A 34 -6.30 1.27 10.10
N PHE A 35 -6.68 2.00 11.15
CA PHE A 35 -5.77 2.84 11.94
C PHE A 35 -5.63 2.26 13.35
N SER A 36 -4.67 1.36 13.58
CA SER A 36 -4.13 0.98 14.90
C SER A 36 -3.02 -0.07 14.71
N GLY A 37 -1.77 0.33 14.95
CA GLY A 37 -0.57 -0.47 14.59
C GLY A 37 -0.32 -1.75 15.39
N ASN A 38 -1.03 -1.96 16.51
CA ASN A 38 -0.69 -2.99 17.48
C ASN A 38 -1.50 -4.30 17.38
N LYS A 39 -2.52 -4.36 16.51
CA LYS A 39 -3.37 -5.55 16.33
C LYS A 39 -3.46 -5.90 14.85
N THR A 40 -3.19 -7.16 14.54
CA THR A 40 -3.28 -7.72 13.19
C THR A 40 -4.51 -8.60 12.99
N TYR A 41 -5.17 -9.01 14.08
CA TYR A 41 -6.40 -9.82 14.07
C TYR A 41 -7.56 -9.00 14.58
N CYS A 42 -8.53 -8.78 13.69
CA CYS A 42 -9.75 -8.03 13.95
C CYS A 42 -10.94 -9.01 13.92
N ASP A 43 -11.01 -9.90 14.91
CA ASP A 43 -12.15 -10.80 15.12
C ASP A 43 -13.22 -10.16 16.03
N ASP A 44 -14.44 -10.70 16.04
CA ASP A 44 -15.70 -10.21 16.65
C ASP A 44 -15.64 -9.71 18.12
N LEU A 45 -14.53 -9.89 18.83
CA LEU A 45 -14.31 -9.41 20.21
C LEU A 45 -13.33 -8.23 20.32
N GLY A 46 -12.78 -7.74 19.19
CA GLY A 46 -11.83 -6.64 19.14
C GLY A 46 -12.25 -5.58 18.13
N GLU A 47 -12.77 -4.45 18.61
CA GLU A 47 -13.09 -3.29 17.77
C GLU A 47 -11.85 -2.82 17.00
N CYS A 48 -11.81 -3.13 15.71
CA CYS A 48 -10.96 -2.46 14.73
C CYS A 48 -11.87 -1.57 13.88
N PRO A 49 -11.97 -0.26 14.14
CA PRO A 49 -12.65 0.61 13.21
C PRO A 49 -11.95 0.52 11.85
N PHE A 50 -12.75 0.45 10.80
CA PHE A 50 -12.28 0.50 9.42
C PHE A 50 -12.87 1.72 8.72
N TYR A 51 -12.16 2.17 7.70
CA TYR A 51 -12.52 3.31 6.89
C TYR A 51 -12.56 2.88 5.43
N GLU A 52 -13.49 3.45 4.68
CA GLU A 52 -13.66 3.17 3.27
C GLU A 52 -12.84 4.14 2.41
N ALA A 53 -12.32 3.66 1.28
CA ALA A 53 -11.70 4.51 0.28
C ALA A 53 -12.78 5.23 -0.54
N ALA A 54 -12.62 6.55 -0.71
CA ALA A 54 -13.39 7.35 -1.66
C ALA A 54 -12.81 7.24 -3.07
N ASN A 55 -11.48 7.27 -3.16
CA ASN A 55 -10.76 7.33 -4.42
C ASN A 55 -9.33 6.76 -4.27
N ILE A 56 -8.78 6.27 -5.37
CA ILE A 56 -7.42 5.76 -5.46
C ILE A 56 -6.74 6.46 -6.63
N THR A 57 -5.66 7.18 -6.36
CA THR A 57 -4.85 7.85 -7.38
C THR A 57 -3.47 7.21 -7.42
N VAL A 58 -3.16 6.52 -8.51
CA VAL A 58 -1.83 5.95 -8.76
C VAL A 58 -1.00 6.97 -9.52
N HIS A 59 0.26 7.16 -9.14
CA HIS A 59 1.18 7.96 -9.94
C HIS A 59 1.43 7.29 -11.30
N ASN A 60 2.19 7.92 -12.20
CA ASN A 60 2.60 7.37 -13.50
C ASN A 60 3.53 6.15 -13.36
N TYR A 61 3.02 5.07 -12.76
CA TYR A 61 3.73 3.85 -12.43
C TYR A 61 4.19 3.14 -13.69
N GLU A 62 5.49 2.89 -13.78
CA GLU A 62 6.08 2.14 -14.88
C GLU A 62 6.36 0.71 -14.40
N PHE A 63 5.40 -0.17 -14.67
CA PHE A 63 5.41 -1.57 -14.23
C PHE A 63 6.74 -2.29 -14.47
N CYS A 64 7.32 -2.18 -15.67
CA CYS A 64 8.54 -2.92 -16.03
C CYS A 64 9.82 -2.44 -15.36
N THR A 65 9.85 -1.18 -14.93
CA THR A 65 11.04 -0.60 -14.28
C THR A 65 10.84 -0.41 -12.78
N GLY A 66 9.61 -0.60 -12.29
CA GLY A 66 9.21 -0.26 -10.92
C GLY A 66 9.26 1.23 -10.63
N LYS A 67 9.43 2.09 -11.65
CA LYS A 67 9.55 3.53 -11.42
C LYS A 67 8.21 4.11 -11.03
N HIS A 68 8.30 5.10 -10.15
CA HIS A 68 7.15 5.87 -9.67
C HIS A 68 6.07 5.01 -8.99
N ASP A 69 6.51 4.00 -8.23
CA ASP A 69 5.64 3.17 -7.40
C ASP A 69 5.14 3.96 -6.18
N LEU A 70 4.13 4.80 -6.40
CA LEU A 70 3.47 5.61 -5.39
C LEU A 70 1.98 5.72 -5.72
N ALA A 71 1.14 5.58 -4.70
CA ALA A 71 -0.30 5.80 -4.80
C ALA A 71 -0.83 6.55 -3.57
N LEU A 72 -1.94 7.25 -3.75
CA LEU A 72 -2.71 7.92 -2.71
C LEU A 72 -4.09 7.29 -2.60
N ILE A 73 -4.54 7.04 -1.38
CA ILE A 73 -5.89 6.57 -1.06
C ILE A 73 -6.58 7.72 -0.31
N GLU A 74 -7.66 8.22 -0.87
CA GLU A 74 -8.51 9.21 -0.23
C GLU A 74 -9.57 8.48 0.61
N LEU A 75 -9.78 8.89 1.87
CA LEU A 75 -10.82 8.32 2.73
C LEU A 75 -12.18 8.96 2.43
N LYS A 76 -13.27 8.20 2.53
CA LYS A 76 -14.64 8.76 2.43
C LYS A 76 -14.97 9.76 3.54
N GLU A 77 -14.32 9.63 4.69
CA GLU A 77 -14.53 10.49 5.84
C GLU A 77 -13.21 10.81 6.55
N ASN A 78 -13.18 11.98 7.21
CA ASN A 78 -12.04 12.38 8.03
C ASN A 78 -12.00 11.54 9.31
N ILE A 79 -10.78 11.19 9.73
CA ILE A 79 -10.56 10.50 11.01
C ILE A 79 -10.29 11.51 12.13
N ALA A 80 -10.58 11.13 13.37
CA ALA A 80 -10.23 11.93 14.53
C ALA A 80 -8.70 11.95 14.75
N GLU A 81 -8.13 13.09 15.12
CA GLU A 81 -6.70 13.23 15.41
C GLU A 81 -6.21 12.36 16.57
N THR A 82 -7.12 11.93 17.45
CA THR A 82 -6.82 10.99 18.54
C THR A 82 -6.59 9.56 18.06
N LEU A 83 -6.99 9.23 16.84
CA LEU A 83 -6.86 7.88 16.27
C LEU A 83 -5.49 7.68 15.60
N ALA A 84 -5.05 8.67 14.82
CA ALA A 84 -3.77 8.65 14.15
C ALA A 84 -3.28 10.07 13.89
N THR A 85 -1.95 10.22 13.87
CA THR A 85 -1.27 11.46 13.49
C THR A 85 -0.58 11.25 12.15
N PRO A 86 -0.75 12.15 11.17
CA PRO A 86 -0.09 12.04 9.87
C PRO A 86 1.44 12.18 10.01
N ILE A 87 2.17 11.52 9.12
CA ILE A 87 3.61 11.73 8.99
C ILE A 87 3.90 13.00 8.18
N CYS A 88 5.04 13.64 8.44
CA CYS A 88 5.47 14.81 7.68
C CYS A 88 5.89 14.43 6.26
N MET A 89 5.56 15.28 5.29
CA MET A 89 6.08 15.19 3.93
C MET A 89 7.55 15.65 3.90
N PRO A 90 8.47 14.90 3.27
CA PRO A 90 9.85 15.35 3.11
C PRO A 90 9.91 16.59 2.20
N SER A 91 10.86 17.48 2.44
CA SER A 91 11.23 18.52 1.47
C SER A 91 11.91 17.90 0.25
N GLU A 92 11.81 18.54 -0.92
CA GLU A 92 12.39 18.02 -2.18
C GLU A 92 13.89 17.67 -2.05
N ASP A 93 14.65 18.48 -1.32
CA ASP A 93 16.08 18.29 -1.08
C ASP A 93 16.40 17.69 0.31
N LEU A 94 15.47 16.93 0.90
CA LEU A 94 15.70 16.30 2.20
C LEU A 94 16.88 15.31 2.09
N MET A 95 17.95 15.61 2.82
CA MET A 95 19.05 14.67 3.00
C MET A 95 18.61 13.56 3.96
N LEU A 96 18.81 12.30 3.55
CA LEU A 96 18.50 11.16 4.42
C LEU A 96 19.38 11.17 5.66
N ASP A 97 18.75 10.94 6.81
CA ASP A 97 19.47 10.71 8.06
C ASP A 97 20.27 9.40 7.99
N ASN A 98 21.30 9.31 8.84
CA ASN A 98 22.12 8.10 8.95
C ASN A 98 21.33 6.88 9.46
N VAL A 99 20.19 7.11 10.11
CA VAL A 99 19.32 6.07 10.65
C VAL A 99 17.89 6.34 10.20
N LEU A 100 17.26 5.31 9.62
CA LEU A 100 15.88 5.32 9.17
C LEU A 100 15.11 4.21 9.90
N PHE A 101 13.82 4.44 10.13
CA PHE A 101 12.92 3.48 10.77
C PHE A 101 11.89 3.00 9.75
N SER A 102 11.61 1.70 9.76
CA SER A 102 10.51 1.10 8.99
C SER A 102 9.69 0.21 9.91
N ALA A 103 8.37 0.26 9.77
CA ALA A 103 7.44 -0.60 10.51
C ALA A 103 6.48 -1.28 9.53
N GLY A 104 6.10 -2.52 9.84
CA GLY A 104 5.14 -3.27 9.03
C GLY A 104 4.80 -4.62 9.67
N TRP A 105 3.70 -5.22 9.23
CA TRP A 105 3.26 -6.52 9.73
C TRP A 105 3.84 -7.72 8.96
N GLY A 106 4.73 -7.44 8.00
CA GLY A 106 5.46 -8.45 7.25
C GLY A 106 4.59 -9.20 6.24
N LYS A 107 5.13 -10.33 5.76
CA LYS A 107 4.47 -11.24 4.84
C LYS A 107 3.73 -12.29 5.66
N ASP A 108 2.47 -12.57 5.32
CA ASP A 108 1.78 -13.77 5.77
C ASP A 108 2.63 -14.98 5.37
N CYS A 109 3.42 -15.46 6.31
CA CYS A 109 4.05 -16.76 6.24
C CYS A 109 3.38 -17.55 7.34
N GLU A 110 2.91 -18.75 7.07
CA GLU A 110 2.59 -19.70 8.13
C GLU A 110 3.78 -19.88 9.13
N PHE A 111 5.00 -19.38 8.83
CA PHE A 111 6.04 -19.12 9.82
C PHE A 111 7.08 -18.06 9.39
N ALA A 112 7.64 -17.36 10.38
CA ALA A 112 8.94 -16.67 10.45
C ALA A 112 9.03 -15.13 10.26
N LEU A 113 9.13 -14.51 11.44
CA LEU A 113 10.15 -13.54 11.90
C LEU A 113 10.24 -12.14 11.27
N LEU A 114 9.96 -11.17 12.15
CA LEU A 114 10.59 -9.85 12.37
C LEU A 114 11.24 -9.17 11.15
N PHE A 115 10.70 -7.99 10.84
CA PHE A 115 11.54 -6.84 10.52
C PHE A 115 11.14 -5.64 11.39
N PHE A 116 12.10 -5.31 12.26
CA PHE A 116 12.24 -4.22 13.24
C PHE A 116 11.33 -4.21 14.47
#